data_AF-A0A1G4K7W7-F1
#
_entry.id   AF-A0A1G4K7W7-F1
#
_cell.length_a   1.000
_cell.length_b   1.000
_cell.length_c   1.000
_cell.angle_alpha   90.00
_cell.angle_beta   90.00
_cell.angle_gamma   90.00
#
_symmetry.space_group_name_H-M   'P 1'
#
loop_
_entity.id
_entity.type
_entity.pdbx_description
1 polymer ?
#
loop_
_entity_poly.entity_id
_entity_poly.type
_entity_poly.pdbx_seq_one_letter_code
_entity_poly.pdbx_strand_id
1 'polypeptide(L)'
;MSPLRTHFSAVRLSSTASPSAGRAVRAHRKPVLPPAVADLMTMHRYYEYLRQYNGFVLFRWQRDNDDTWNYSYDLCWRDFCAQTHRMYRARAVEQPLFLANLVNTRLLNRALGSTHTDAVPASENLNCTFLQVGSDVSVSALIEYLKQSQNKTEPKLQPVSVALKLAGSNSHVVSYMQALVQESTKMFERVNYEKLLQIAKQSSETQKNPAKMHVRELLISLARCSLSNPQLTPESDWMLFSLAGEAKPRR
;
A
#
# COMPACT_ATOMS: atom_id res chain seq x y z
N MET A 1 18.08 -29.61 5.26
CA MET A 1 17.47 -28.64 4.34
C MET A 1 18.00 -27.26 4.68
N SER A 2 18.86 -26.70 3.82
CA SER A 2 19.56 -25.44 4.05
C SER A 2 18.68 -24.24 3.69
N PRO A 3 18.64 -23.15 4.48
CA PRO A 3 17.95 -21.94 4.06
C PRO A 3 18.85 -21.12 3.12
N LEU A 4 18.31 -20.80 1.95
CA LEU A 4 18.88 -19.86 1.00
C LEU A 4 18.87 -18.45 1.63
N ARG A 5 20.06 -17.88 1.82
CA ARG A 5 20.27 -16.48 2.17
C ARG A 5 19.82 -15.60 0.99
N THR A 6 18.69 -14.92 1.14
CA THR A 6 18.30 -13.81 0.27
C THR A 6 19.11 -12.56 0.66
N HIS A 7 19.79 -11.98 -0.33
CA HIS A 7 20.52 -10.73 -0.18
C HIS A 7 19.56 -9.57 0.10
N PHE A 8 19.56 -9.09 1.35
CA PHE A 8 18.98 -7.80 1.72
C PHE A 8 19.89 -6.67 1.25
N SER A 9 19.42 -5.81 0.35
CA SER A 9 19.94 -4.45 0.26
C SER A 9 19.21 -3.61 1.31
N ALA A 10 19.70 -3.68 2.55
CA ALA A 10 19.37 -2.72 3.59
C ALA A 10 20.22 -1.45 3.39
N VAL A 11 19.62 -0.28 3.60
CA VAL A 11 20.33 1.00 3.62
C VAL A 11 21.32 0.99 4.79
N ARG A 12 22.61 0.79 4.51
CA ARG A 12 23.69 0.96 5.49
C ARG A 12 24.23 2.39 5.40
N LEU A 13 24.24 3.08 6.53
CA LEU A 13 24.98 4.33 6.71
C LEU A 13 26.41 3.97 7.11
N SER A 14 27.40 4.48 6.37
CA SER A 14 28.80 4.41 6.77
C SER A 14 29.49 5.70 6.39
N SER A 15 30.05 6.35 7.41
CA SER A 15 30.93 7.51 7.36
C SER A 15 32.38 7.04 7.34
N THR A 16 33.23 7.64 6.50
CA THR A 16 34.53 8.29 6.86
C THR A 16 35.27 8.73 5.59
N ALA A 17 36.27 9.60 5.80
CA ALA A 17 36.76 10.66 4.91
C ALA A 17 37.87 10.30 3.88
N SER A 18 38.14 11.32 3.05
CA SER A 18 39.05 11.63 1.92
C SER A 18 40.55 11.19 1.96
N PRO A 19 41.42 11.63 1.00
CA PRO A 19 41.48 11.23 -0.41
C PRO A 19 42.92 10.84 -0.87
N SER A 20 43.11 9.99 -1.88
CA SER A 20 44.37 10.02 -2.65
C SER A 20 44.32 9.36 -4.04
N ALA A 21 45.07 10.00 -4.94
CA ALA A 21 45.69 9.54 -6.18
C ALA A 21 44.81 9.09 -7.37
N GLY A 22 44.87 9.90 -8.43
CA GLY A 22 44.23 9.67 -9.72
C GLY A 22 44.68 8.38 -10.40
N ARG A 23 43.73 7.47 -10.58
CA ARG A 23 43.82 6.34 -11.49
C ARG A 23 42.57 6.39 -12.34
N ALA A 24 42.73 6.46 -13.66
CA ALA A 24 41.61 6.45 -14.60
C ALA A 24 40.88 5.10 -14.50
N VAL A 25 39.90 5.01 -13.61
CA VAL A 25 39.02 3.85 -13.47
C VAL A 25 38.12 3.84 -14.70
N ARG A 26 38.39 2.92 -15.63
CA ARG A 26 37.43 2.58 -16.70
C ARG A 26 36.14 2.15 -16.00
N ALA A 27 35.13 3.03 -16.03
CA ALA A 27 33.81 2.73 -15.51
C ALA A 27 33.27 1.49 -16.23
N HIS A 28 33.32 0.33 -15.57
CA HIS A 28 32.63 -0.86 -16.02
C HIS A 28 31.13 -0.54 -16.04
N ARG A 29 30.60 -0.25 -17.23
CA ARG A 29 29.16 -0.12 -17.43
C ARG A 29 28.55 -1.45 -17.03
N LYS A 30 27.78 -1.44 -15.93
CA LYS A 30 27.00 -2.61 -15.52
C LYS A 30 26.11 -3.02 -16.70
N PRO A 31 26.03 -4.32 -17.04
CA PRO A 31 25.16 -4.78 -18.12
C PRO A 31 23.72 -4.36 -17.80
N VAL A 32 23.11 -3.63 -18.73
CA VAL A 32 21.71 -3.20 -18.64
C VAL A 32 20.88 -4.37 -19.15
N LEU A 33 20.01 -4.91 -18.29
CA LEU A 33 19.11 -5.99 -18.69
C LEU A 33 18.12 -5.50 -19.76
N PRO A 34 17.73 -6.34 -20.73
CA PRO A 34 16.66 -6.00 -21.66
C PRO A 34 15.36 -5.64 -20.92
N PRO A 35 14.59 -4.63 -21.36
CA PRO A 35 13.38 -4.18 -20.66
C PRO A 35 12.37 -5.31 -20.41
N ALA A 36 12.15 -6.19 -21.38
CA ALA A 36 11.25 -7.32 -21.24
C ALA A 36 11.65 -8.29 -20.11
N VAL A 37 12.96 -8.49 -19.89
CA VAL A 37 13.46 -9.34 -18.81
C VAL A 37 13.25 -8.65 -17.46
N ALA A 38 13.50 -7.34 -17.38
CA ALA A 38 13.27 -6.55 -16.18
C ALA A 38 11.77 -6.53 -15.77
N ASP A 39 10.87 -6.41 -16.74
CA ASP A 39 9.42 -6.46 -16.52
C ASP A 39 8.97 -7.83 -16.00
N LEU A 40 9.46 -8.92 -16.59
CA LEU A 40 9.17 -10.28 -16.13
C LEU A 40 9.63 -10.50 -14.69
N MET A 41 10.85 -10.07 -14.36
CA MET A 41 11.39 -10.16 -12.99
C MET A 41 10.57 -9.32 -12.00
N THR A 42 10.15 -8.12 -12.40
CA THR A 42 9.34 -7.22 -11.55
C THR A 42 7.95 -7.80 -11.31
N MET A 43 7.31 -8.30 -12.35
CA MET A 43 6.01 -8.95 -12.25
C MET A 43 6.07 -10.21 -11.37
N HIS A 44 7.12 -11.02 -11.49
CA HIS A 44 7.32 -12.18 -10.61
C HIS A 44 7.38 -11.76 -9.14
N ARG A 45 8.14 -10.71 -8.82
CA ARG A 45 8.20 -10.16 -7.44
C ARG A 45 6.85 -9.67 -6.94
N TYR A 46 6.04 -9.04 -7.78
CA TYR A 46 4.69 -8.64 -7.39
C TYR A 46 3.81 -9.83 -7.04
N TYR A 47 3.87 -10.93 -7.81
CA TYR A 47 3.18 -12.16 -7.43
C TYR A 47 3.67 -12.72 -6.10
N GLU A 48 4.99 -12.71 -5.85
CA GLU A 48 5.53 -13.15 -4.56
C GLU A 48 5.03 -12.29 -3.40
N TYR A 49 5.02 -10.96 -3.55
CA TYR A 49 4.51 -10.06 -2.52
C TYR A 49 3.01 -10.23 -2.29
N LEU A 50 2.19 -10.33 -3.35
CA LEU A 50 0.75 -10.56 -3.23
C LEU A 50 0.40 -11.95 -2.67
N ARG A 51 1.32 -12.91 -2.76
CA ARG A 51 1.18 -14.21 -2.10
C ARG A 51 1.55 -14.14 -0.62
N GLN A 52 2.62 -13.40 -0.30
CA GLN A 52 3.16 -13.33 1.06
C GLN A 52 2.36 -12.38 1.95
N TYR A 53 1.88 -11.26 1.42
CA TYR A 53 1.18 -10.21 2.13
C TYR A 53 -0.30 -10.17 1.74
N ASN A 54 -1.16 -9.77 2.66
CA ASN A 54 -2.60 -9.68 2.44
C ASN A 54 -3.12 -8.24 2.47
N GLY A 55 -2.24 -7.25 2.46
CA GLY A 55 -2.59 -5.85 2.25
C GLY A 55 -1.46 -5.04 1.61
N PHE A 56 -1.82 -3.98 0.89
CA PHE A 56 -0.85 -2.98 0.44
C PHE A 56 -1.45 -1.57 0.42
N VAL A 57 -0.58 -0.57 0.51
CA VAL A 57 -0.95 0.84 0.36
C VAL A 57 -0.05 1.49 -0.68
N LEU A 58 -0.66 2.20 -1.63
CA LEU A 58 0.03 3.04 -2.60
C LEU A 58 -0.02 4.49 -2.16
N PHE A 59 1.12 5.17 -2.23
CA PHE A 59 1.27 6.57 -1.87
C PHE A 59 1.76 7.38 -3.05
N ARG A 60 1.29 8.61 -3.13
CA ARG A 60 1.90 9.66 -3.94
C ARG A 60 2.41 10.78 -3.05
N TRP A 61 3.41 11.49 -3.54
CA TRP A 61 3.80 12.76 -2.94
C TRP A 61 2.75 13.81 -3.26
N GLN A 62 2.22 14.46 -2.24
CA GLN A 62 1.39 15.65 -2.44
C GLN A 62 2.32 16.79 -2.84
N ARG A 63 2.21 17.24 -4.09
CA ARG A 63 2.89 18.45 -4.54
C ARG A 63 2.12 19.63 -3.97
N ASP A 64 2.75 20.40 -3.09
CA ASP A 64 2.28 21.76 -2.85
C ASP A 64 2.62 22.59 -4.10
N ASN A 65 1.82 23.62 -4.39
CA ASN A 65 2.02 24.50 -5.56
C ASN A 65 3.32 25.32 -5.49
N ASP A 66 4.10 25.15 -4.43
CA ASP A 66 5.35 25.85 -4.20
C ASP A 66 6.50 24.96 -4.69
N ASP A 67 7.02 25.28 -5.88
CA ASP A 67 8.12 24.55 -6.57
C ASP A 67 9.46 24.59 -5.81
N THR A 68 9.47 25.06 -4.56
CA THR A 68 10.67 25.27 -3.73
C THR A 68 11.08 24.05 -2.90
N TRP A 69 10.44 22.89 -3.07
CA TRP A 69 10.81 21.66 -2.36
C TRP A 69 12.15 21.09 -2.84
N ASN A 70 13.23 21.56 -2.20
CA ASN A 70 14.62 21.07 -2.38
C ASN A 70 14.93 19.79 -1.58
N TYR A 71 13.94 19.13 -0.97
CA TYR A 71 14.15 17.87 -0.25
C TYR A 71 14.23 16.68 -1.21
N SER A 72 15.24 15.82 -1.02
CA SER A 72 15.32 14.54 -1.71
C SER A 72 14.15 13.65 -1.27
N TYR A 73 13.23 13.37 -2.19
CA TYR A 73 12.10 12.44 -1.97
C TYR A 73 12.54 11.10 -1.35
N ASP A 74 13.75 10.63 -1.67
CA ASP A 74 14.30 9.39 -1.12
C ASP A 74 14.59 9.50 0.39
N LEU A 75 15.08 10.66 0.86
CA LEU A 75 15.29 10.91 2.29
C LEU A 75 13.96 10.92 3.03
N CYS A 76 12.97 11.64 2.48
CA CYS A 76 11.62 11.71 2.99
C CYS A 76 10.95 10.33 3.08
N TRP A 77 11.09 9.51 2.02
CA TRP A 77 10.56 8.15 2.01
C TRP A 77 11.23 7.29 3.08
N ARG A 78 12.55 7.37 3.20
CA ARG A 78 13.31 6.61 4.20
C ARG A 78 12.92 6.98 5.63
N ASP A 79 12.75 8.27 5.90
CA ASP A 79 12.36 8.75 7.22
C ASP A 79 10.93 8.32 7.57
N PHE A 80 10.01 8.39 6.61
CA PHE A 80 8.66 7.83 6.76
C PHE A 80 8.69 6.33 7.06
N CYS A 81 9.45 5.54 6.28
CA CYS A 81 9.64 4.11 6.51
C CYS A 81 10.16 3.83 7.93
N ALA A 82 11.17 4.59 8.38
CA ALA A 82 11.76 4.43 9.70
C ALA A 82 10.76 4.74 10.83
N GLN A 83 9.96 5.78 10.68
CA GLN A 83 8.90 6.11 11.64
C GLN A 83 7.83 5.03 11.70
N THR A 84 7.37 4.54 10.53
CA THR A 84 6.39 3.46 10.47
C THR A 84 6.93 2.15 11.07
N HIS A 85 8.19 1.79 10.81
CA HIS A 85 8.81 0.62 11.45
C HIS A 85 8.84 0.75 12.98
N ARG A 86 9.17 1.94 13.51
CA ARG A 86 9.12 2.18 14.98
C ARG A 86 7.72 1.97 15.52
N MET A 87 6.70 2.49 14.84
CA MET A 87 5.30 2.34 15.23
C MET A 87 4.85 0.87 15.20
N TYR A 88 5.12 0.14 14.12
CA TYR A 88 4.74 -1.28 14.00
C TYR A 88 5.47 -2.16 15.02
N ARG A 89 6.76 -1.87 15.28
CA ARG A 89 7.54 -2.59 16.30
C ARG A 89 6.98 -2.38 17.70
N ALA A 90 6.60 -1.15 18.05
CA ALA A 90 6.00 -0.84 19.35
C ALA A 90 4.68 -1.59 19.60
N ARG A 91 3.99 -2.00 18.53
CA ARG A 91 2.73 -2.75 18.58
C ARG A 91 2.90 -4.28 18.45
N ALA A 92 4.14 -4.77 18.37
CA ALA A 92 4.45 -6.19 18.13
C ALA A 92 3.75 -6.77 16.87
N VAL A 93 3.61 -5.96 15.81
CA VAL A 93 3.06 -6.38 14.51
C VAL A 93 4.20 -6.68 13.53
N GLU A 94 3.95 -7.60 12.60
CA GLU A 94 4.87 -7.88 11.49
C GLU A 94 5.23 -6.59 10.74
N GLN A 95 6.51 -6.44 10.41
CA GLN A 95 7.01 -5.21 9.82
C GLN A 95 6.55 -5.07 8.37
N PRO A 96 6.07 -3.88 7.97
CA PRO A 96 5.73 -3.63 6.58
C PRO A 96 6.97 -3.69 5.68
N LEU A 97 6.75 -4.17 4.45
CA LEU A 97 7.72 -4.17 3.38
C LEU A 97 7.53 -2.92 2.52
N PHE A 98 8.51 -2.02 2.56
CA PHE A 98 8.56 -0.84 1.70
C PHE A 98 9.34 -1.15 0.44
N LEU A 99 8.78 -0.84 -0.72
CA LEU A 99 9.54 -0.90 -1.95
C LEU A 99 10.54 0.27 -2.00
N ALA A 100 11.80 -0.05 -2.30
CA ALA A 100 12.84 0.95 -2.47
C ALA A 100 12.71 1.72 -3.80
N ASN A 101 12.08 1.09 -4.80
CA ASN A 101 11.83 1.69 -6.09
C ASN A 101 10.34 2.02 -6.24
N LEU A 102 10.07 2.99 -7.10
CA LEU A 102 8.71 3.34 -7.52
C LEU A 102 8.00 2.13 -8.14
N VAL A 103 6.69 2.10 -7.97
CA VAL A 103 5.82 1.03 -8.42
C VAL A 103 5.61 1.14 -9.93
N ASN A 104 5.77 0.02 -10.63
CA ASN A 104 5.26 -0.12 -11.99
C ASN A 104 3.78 -0.53 -11.89
N THR A 105 2.88 0.46 -11.89
CA THR A 105 1.43 0.29 -11.69
C THR A 105 0.82 -0.65 -12.72
N ARG A 106 1.26 -0.59 -13.99
CA ARG A 106 0.82 -1.51 -15.05
C ARG A 106 1.11 -2.97 -14.72
N LEU A 107 2.33 -3.26 -14.25
CA LEU A 107 2.71 -4.63 -13.88
C LEU A 107 2.00 -5.09 -12.61
N LEU A 108 1.79 -4.20 -11.63
CA LEU A 108 1.02 -4.50 -10.41
C LEU A 108 -0.46 -4.80 -10.73
N ASN A 109 -1.08 -3.97 -11.56
CA ASN A 109 -2.44 -4.16 -12.08
C ASN A 109 -2.58 -5.52 -12.78
N ARG A 110 -1.61 -5.86 -13.64
CA ARG A 110 -1.56 -7.16 -14.30
C ARG A 110 -1.45 -8.31 -13.30
N ALA A 111 -0.61 -8.18 -12.28
CA ALA A 111 -0.47 -9.20 -11.24
C ALA A 111 -1.73 -9.36 -10.37
N LEU A 112 -2.50 -8.28 -10.18
CA LEU A 112 -3.79 -8.29 -9.49
C LEU A 112 -4.98 -8.72 -10.36
N GLY A 113 -4.78 -8.83 -11.69
CA GLY A 113 -5.89 -8.98 -12.64
C GLY A 113 -6.87 -7.81 -12.62
N SER A 114 -6.41 -6.59 -12.28
CA SER A 114 -7.28 -5.42 -12.10
C SER A 114 -6.83 -4.23 -12.93
N THR A 115 -7.73 -3.29 -13.21
CA THR A 115 -7.44 -1.99 -13.83
C THR A 115 -7.45 -0.86 -12.78
N HIS A 116 -7.30 -1.21 -11.51
CA HIS A 116 -7.63 -0.33 -10.38
C HIS A 116 -6.79 0.95 -10.36
N THR A 117 -5.48 0.82 -10.63
CA THR A 117 -4.59 1.98 -10.65
C THR A 117 -4.52 2.68 -12.01
N ASP A 118 -5.30 2.25 -13.01
CA ASP A 118 -5.32 2.90 -14.33
C ASP A 118 -5.95 4.31 -14.28
N ALA A 119 -6.72 4.61 -13.23
CA ALA A 119 -7.22 5.95 -12.96
C ALA A 119 -6.11 6.91 -12.48
N VAL A 120 -5.00 6.38 -11.97
CA VAL A 120 -3.84 7.18 -11.58
C VAL A 120 -3.02 7.49 -12.84
N PRO A 121 -2.69 8.76 -13.13
CA PRO A 121 -1.87 9.09 -14.29
C PRO A 121 -0.56 8.31 -14.30
N ALA A 122 -0.19 7.75 -15.45
CA ALA A 122 1.06 6.98 -15.60
C ALA A 122 2.34 7.79 -15.26
N SER A 123 2.24 9.12 -15.24
CA SER A 123 3.29 10.04 -14.82
C SER A 123 3.43 10.21 -13.30
N GLU A 124 2.51 9.66 -12.50
CA GLU A 124 2.61 9.72 -11.05
C GLU A 124 3.57 8.66 -10.52
N ASN A 125 4.60 9.14 -9.82
CA ASN A 125 5.55 8.30 -9.11
C ASN A 125 4.89 7.81 -7.82
N LEU A 126 4.55 6.52 -7.77
CA LEU A 126 3.94 5.90 -6.60
C LEU A 126 4.95 5.09 -5.79
N ASN A 127 4.90 5.26 -4.48
CA ASN A 127 5.53 4.36 -3.51
C ASN A 127 4.54 3.28 -3.07
N CYS A 128 5.04 2.12 -2.68
CA CYS A 128 4.21 1.02 -2.17
C CYS A 128 4.76 0.43 -0.88
N THR A 129 3.81 0.11 -0.02
CA THR A 129 4.04 -0.63 1.22
C THR A 129 3.16 -1.87 1.21
N PHE A 130 3.75 -3.06 1.36
CA PHE A 130 3.04 -4.29 1.62
C PHE A 130 2.99 -4.57 3.13
N LEU A 131 1.87 -5.11 3.61
CA LEU A 131 1.62 -5.31 5.03
C LEU A 131 0.78 -6.57 5.30
N GLN A 132 0.88 -7.08 6.53
CA GLN A 132 -0.04 -8.08 7.06
C GLN A 132 -1.18 -7.41 7.83
N VAL A 133 -2.41 -7.78 7.49
CA VAL A 133 -3.67 -7.32 8.08
C VAL A 133 -4.51 -8.55 8.40
N GLY A 134 -4.46 -9.02 9.63
CA GLY A 134 -5.14 -10.26 10.04
C GLY A 134 -5.54 -10.33 11.51
N SER A 135 -4.97 -9.46 12.35
CA SER A 135 -5.37 -9.29 13.74
C SER A 135 -5.93 -7.90 14.00
N ASP A 136 -6.70 -7.75 15.06
CA ASP A 136 -7.18 -6.45 15.55
C ASP A 136 -6.01 -5.45 15.68
N VAL A 137 -4.88 -5.90 16.25
CA VAL A 137 -3.66 -5.08 16.42
C VAL A 137 -3.09 -4.62 15.07
N SER A 138 -3.03 -5.51 14.07
CA SER A 138 -2.54 -5.14 12.73
C SER A 138 -3.47 -4.17 12.00
N VAL A 139 -4.77 -4.24 12.25
CA VAL A 139 -5.77 -3.33 11.68
C VAL A 139 -5.69 -1.97 12.36
N SER A 140 -5.54 -1.93 13.70
CA SER A 140 -5.25 -0.68 14.41
C SER A 140 -3.93 -0.05 13.94
N ALA A 141 -2.91 -0.86 13.64
CA ALA A 141 -1.65 -0.37 13.09
C ALA A 141 -1.83 0.24 11.68
N LEU A 142 -2.63 -0.39 10.82
CA LEU A 142 -2.99 0.18 9.51
C LEU A 142 -3.78 1.48 9.65
N ILE A 143 -4.75 1.55 10.57
CA ILE A 143 -5.51 2.77 10.84
C ILE A 143 -4.57 3.91 11.25
N GLU A 144 -3.66 3.65 12.18
CA GLU A 144 -2.68 4.63 12.62
C GLU A 144 -1.70 5.02 11.50
N TYR A 145 -1.29 4.05 10.68
CA TYR A 145 -0.47 4.29 9.50
C TYR A 145 -1.13 5.26 8.51
N LEU A 146 -2.44 5.08 8.26
CA LEU A 146 -3.21 5.99 7.42
C LEU A 146 -3.35 7.37 8.07
N LYS A 147 -3.57 7.45 9.39
CA LYS A 147 -3.62 8.74 10.13
C LYS A 147 -2.27 9.47 10.06
N GLN A 148 -1.15 8.76 10.22
CA GLN A 148 0.20 9.32 10.14
C GLN A 148 0.45 9.96 8.77
N SER A 149 0.01 9.31 7.69
CA SER A 149 0.15 9.86 6.32
C SER A 149 -0.63 11.15 6.09
N GLN A 150 -1.68 11.41 6.88
CA GLN A 150 -2.47 12.64 6.84
C GLN A 150 -1.91 13.77 7.71
N ASN A 151 -0.90 13.49 8.52
CA ASN A 151 -0.41 14.50 9.46
C ASN A 151 0.23 15.66 8.70
N LYS A 152 -0.09 16.89 9.11
CA LYS A 152 0.28 18.12 8.37
C LYS A 152 1.77 18.46 8.44
N THR A 153 2.55 17.72 9.22
CA THR A 153 4.01 17.85 9.27
C THR A 153 4.60 17.25 8.00
N GLU A 154 5.33 18.07 7.25
CA GLU A 154 6.03 17.66 6.03
C GLU A 154 6.91 16.43 6.27
N PRO A 155 7.07 15.54 5.28
CA PRO A 155 6.54 15.59 3.91
C PRO A 155 5.19 14.87 3.74
N LYS A 156 4.28 15.47 2.95
CA LYS A 156 2.89 15.01 2.76
C LYS A 156 2.81 13.82 1.79
N LEU A 157 2.79 12.61 2.33
CA LEU A 157 2.47 11.39 1.58
C LEU A 157 0.96 11.17 1.60
N GLN A 158 0.32 11.20 0.42
CA GLN A 158 -1.10 10.93 0.30
C GLN A 158 -1.34 9.46 -0.09
N PRO A 159 -2.11 8.68 0.68
CA PRO A 159 -2.61 7.38 0.23
C PRO A 159 -3.51 7.56 -1.01
N VAL A 160 -3.23 6.78 -2.06
CA VAL A 160 -3.99 6.79 -3.32
C VAL A 160 -4.84 5.53 -3.48
N SER A 161 -4.33 4.42 -2.92
CA SER A 161 -5.01 3.13 -2.93
C SER A 161 -4.65 2.34 -1.68
N VAL A 162 -5.63 1.67 -1.09
CA VAL A 162 -5.43 0.64 -0.06
C VAL A 162 -6.11 -0.63 -0.54
N ALA A 163 -5.38 -1.74 -0.58
CA ALA A 163 -5.92 -3.02 -0.96
C ALA A 163 -5.80 -4.02 0.19
N LEU A 164 -6.83 -4.85 0.34
CA LEU A 164 -6.93 -5.91 1.35
C LEU A 164 -7.36 -7.20 0.67
N LYS A 165 -6.67 -8.29 0.96
CA LYS A 165 -7.05 -9.62 0.50
C LYS A 165 -8.18 -10.15 1.38
N LEU A 166 -9.30 -10.49 0.76
CA LEU A 166 -10.47 -11.05 1.43
C LEU A 166 -10.39 -12.58 1.50
N ALA A 167 -9.80 -13.23 0.49
CA ALA A 167 -9.74 -14.68 0.41
C ALA A 167 -8.63 -15.31 1.28
N GLY A 168 -8.92 -16.50 1.82
CA GLY A 168 -7.94 -17.35 2.50
C GLY A 168 -7.46 -16.85 3.87
N SER A 169 -8.13 -15.86 4.45
CA SER A 169 -7.79 -15.32 5.77
C SER A 169 -8.67 -15.94 6.85
N ASN A 170 -8.05 -16.47 7.90
CA ASN A 170 -8.75 -16.91 9.12
C ASN A 170 -9.03 -15.73 10.09
N SER A 171 -8.83 -14.50 9.63
CA SER A 171 -9.03 -13.30 10.45
C SER A 171 -10.51 -12.94 10.58
N HIS A 172 -10.99 -12.79 11.82
CA HIS A 172 -12.33 -12.30 12.10
C HIS A 172 -12.63 -10.93 11.46
N VAL A 173 -11.64 -10.04 11.37
CA VAL A 173 -11.79 -8.73 10.71
C VAL A 173 -12.00 -8.90 9.21
N VAL A 174 -11.21 -9.75 8.56
CA VAL A 174 -11.33 -10.01 7.12
C VAL A 174 -12.64 -10.72 6.81
N SER A 175 -13.04 -11.72 7.61
CA SER A 175 -14.33 -12.38 7.45
C SER A 175 -15.50 -11.41 7.60
N TYR A 176 -15.44 -10.48 8.55
CA TYR A 176 -16.48 -9.46 8.70
C TYR A 176 -16.50 -8.49 7.51
N MET A 177 -15.34 -8.03 7.04
CA MET A 177 -15.24 -7.21 5.82
C MET A 177 -15.83 -7.95 4.60
N GLN A 178 -15.50 -9.23 4.43
CA GLN A 178 -16.03 -10.06 3.35
C GLN A 178 -17.56 -10.17 3.42
N ALA A 179 -18.13 -10.39 4.60
CA ALA A 179 -19.58 -10.42 4.80
C ALA A 179 -20.25 -9.09 4.42
N LEU A 180 -19.67 -7.95 4.84
CA LEU A 180 -20.16 -6.62 4.46
C LEU A 180 -20.15 -6.40 2.94
N VAL A 181 -19.09 -6.84 2.28
CA VAL A 181 -18.94 -6.72 0.82
C VAL A 181 -19.96 -7.60 0.09
N GLN A 182 -20.17 -8.84 0.55
CA GLN A 182 -21.17 -9.74 -0.01
C GLN A 182 -22.58 -9.17 0.15
N GLU A 183 -22.90 -8.65 1.33
CA GLU A 183 -24.19 -8.00 1.60
C GLU A 183 -24.40 -6.78 0.70
N SER A 184 -23.41 -5.89 0.60
CA SER A 184 -23.48 -4.72 -0.29
C SER A 184 -23.65 -5.13 -1.75
N THR A 185 -22.92 -6.14 -2.22
CA THR A 185 -22.97 -6.57 -3.63
C THR A 185 -24.31 -7.18 -3.97
N LYS A 186 -24.88 -7.98 -3.05
CA LYS A 186 -26.22 -8.57 -3.20
C LYS A 186 -27.32 -7.51 -3.28
N MET A 187 -27.17 -6.40 -2.54
CA MET A 187 -28.20 -5.35 -2.47
C MET A 187 -28.09 -4.29 -3.59
N PHE A 188 -26.88 -3.99 -4.09
CA PHE A 188 -26.66 -2.80 -4.94
C PHE A 188 -25.97 -3.10 -6.28
N GLU A 189 -25.84 -4.37 -6.67
CA GLU A 189 -25.14 -4.90 -7.87
C GLU A 189 -23.63 -4.63 -7.90
N ARG A 190 -23.17 -3.55 -7.25
CA ARG A 190 -21.77 -3.15 -7.09
C ARG A 190 -21.50 -2.76 -5.65
N VAL A 191 -20.24 -2.86 -5.25
CA VAL A 191 -19.80 -2.42 -3.92
C VAL A 191 -19.96 -0.90 -3.82
N ASN A 192 -20.76 -0.44 -2.85
CA ASN A 192 -20.97 0.99 -2.58
C ASN A 192 -20.41 1.34 -1.20
N TYR A 193 -19.47 2.30 -1.16
CA TYR A 193 -18.78 2.68 0.06
C TYR A 193 -19.70 3.24 1.15
N GLU A 194 -20.65 4.10 0.79
CA GLU A 194 -21.59 4.67 1.74
C GLU A 194 -22.44 3.57 2.38
N LYS A 195 -22.78 2.55 1.59
CA LYS A 195 -23.55 1.39 2.06
C LYS A 195 -22.73 0.49 2.95
N LEU A 196 -21.46 0.21 2.62
CA LEU A 196 -20.55 -0.47 3.53
C LEU A 196 -20.46 0.24 4.89
N LEU A 197 -20.33 1.57 4.87
CA LEU A 197 -20.28 2.37 6.08
C LEU A 197 -21.63 2.38 6.81
N GLN A 198 -22.75 2.39 6.10
CA GLN A 198 -24.09 2.32 6.67
C GLN A 198 -24.34 0.97 7.37
N ILE A 199 -24.04 -0.15 6.71
CA ILE A 199 -24.17 -1.50 7.29
C ILE A 199 -23.26 -1.62 8.52
N ALA A 200 -22.03 -1.12 8.44
CA ALA A 200 -21.10 -1.09 9.57
C ALA A 200 -21.58 -0.19 10.74
N LYS A 201 -22.45 0.80 10.49
CA LYS A 201 -23.04 1.68 11.52
C LYS A 201 -24.33 1.13 12.12
N GLN A 202 -25.17 0.43 11.34
CA GLN A 202 -26.52 0.02 11.72
C GLN A 202 -26.59 -1.23 12.59
N SER A 203 -25.51 -2.02 12.68
CA SER A 203 -25.46 -3.16 13.59
C SER A 203 -25.57 -2.70 15.05
N SER A 204 -26.74 -2.82 15.68
CA SER A 204 -27.02 -2.40 17.06
C SER A 204 -26.11 -3.04 18.12
N GLU A 205 -25.40 -4.13 17.79
CA GLU A 205 -24.43 -4.82 18.65
C GLU A 205 -22.96 -4.36 18.49
N THR A 206 -22.70 -3.27 17.74
CA THR A 206 -21.34 -2.87 17.31
C THR A 206 -20.33 -2.73 18.45
N GLN A 207 -20.74 -2.38 19.67
CA GLN A 207 -19.81 -2.25 20.81
C GLN A 207 -19.30 -3.59 21.36
N LYS A 208 -19.99 -4.71 21.16
CA LYS A 208 -19.61 -6.00 21.74
C LYS A 208 -18.64 -6.81 20.89
N ASN A 209 -18.55 -6.52 19.59
CA ASN A 209 -17.69 -7.27 18.67
C ASN A 209 -16.49 -6.42 18.24
N PRO A 210 -15.26 -6.74 18.67
CA PRO A 210 -14.07 -5.96 18.36
C PRO A 210 -13.80 -5.90 16.86
N ALA A 211 -14.02 -6.98 16.10
CA ALA A 211 -13.80 -7.00 14.66
C ALA A 211 -14.71 -5.99 13.94
N LYS A 212 -15.98 -5.86 14.37
CA LYS A 212 -16.91 -4.87 13.82
C LYS A 212 -16.45 -3.44 14.07
N MET A 213 -15.98 -3.15 15.28
CA MET A 213 -15.43 -1.84 15.63
C MET A 213 -14.21 -1.49 14.78
N HIS A 214 -13.27 -2.43 14.63
CA HIS A 214 -12.05 -2.23 13.83
C HIS A 214 -12.37 -2.01 12.35
N VAL A 215 -13.28 -2.81 11.77
CA VAL A 215 -13.70 -2.60 10.37
C VAL A 215 -14.38 -1.23 10.20
N ARG A 216 -15.25 -0.82 11.13
CA ARG A 216 -15.88 0.50 11.08
C ARG A 216 -14.85 1.62 11.16
N GLU A 217 -13.88 1.55 12.07
CA GLU A 217 -12.83 2.56 12.19
C GLU A 217 -11.91 2.59 10.96
N LEU A 218 -11.60 1.42 10.40
CA LEU A 218 -10.84 1.29 9.17
C LEU A 218 -11.56 1.96 8.01
N LEU A 219 -12.86 1.66 7.82
CA LEU A 219 -13.67 2.34 6.80
C LEU A 219 -13.62 3.84 7.02
N ILE A 220 -13.95 4.35 8.21
CA ILE A 220 -13.89 5.80 8.51
C ILE A 220 -12.52 6.41 8.17
N SER A 221 -11.43 5.71 8.48
CA SER A 221 -10.07 6.17 8.17
C SER A 221 -9.80 6.21 6.67
N LEU A 222 -10.28 5.22 5.90
CA LEU A 222 -10.22 5.23 4.44
C LEU A 222 -11.01 6.43 3.86
N ALA A 223 -12.20 6.73 4.36
CA ALA A 223 -12.97 7.90 3.94
C ALA A 223 -12.22 9.21 4.23
N ARG A 224 -11.54 9.33 5.39
CA ARG A 224 -10.71 10.49 5.70
C ARG A 224 -9.55 10.64 4.72
N CYS A 225 -9.01 9.53 4.20
CA CYS A 225 -8.02 9.52 3.12
C CYS A 225 -8.63 9.80 1.73
N SER A 226 -9.94 10.06 1.63
CA SER A 226 -10.68 10.13 0.37
C SER A 226 -10.69 8.82 -0.44
N LEU A 227 -10.40 7.67 0.21
CA LEU A 227 -10.39 6.34 -0.40
C LEU A 227 -11.77 5.69 -0.33
N SER A 228 -12.74 6.28 -1.04
CA SER A 228 -14.15 5.90 -1.01
C SER A 228 -14.65 5.19 -2.26
N ASN A 229 -13.76 4.77 -3.16
CA ASN A 229 -14.11 4.00 -4.36
C ASN A 229 -13.64 2.55 -4.24
N PRO A 230 -14.44 1.67 -3.61
CA PRO A 230 -14.13 0.25 -3.45
C PRO A 230 -14.35 -0.50 -4.76
N GLN A 231 -13.43 -1.40 -5.08
CA GLN A 231 -13.51 -2.30 -6.22
C GLN A 231 -13.04 -3.69 -5.82
N LEU A 232 -13.68 -4.72 -6.39
CA LEU A 232 -13.23 -6.09 -6.27
C LEU A 232 -12.43 -6.48 -7.51
N THR A 233 -11.40 -7.30 -7.33
CA THR A 233 -10.75 -7.97 -8.47
C THR A 233 -11.69 -9.01 -9.08
N PRO A 234 -11.44 -9.46 -10.33
CA PRO A 234 -12.31 -10.44 -11.00
C PRO A 234 -12.53 -11.72 -10.19
N GLU A 235 -11.50 -12.20 -9.48
CA GLU A 235 -11.57 -13.38 -8.62
C GLU A 235 -12.18 -13.07 -7.23
N SER A 236 -12.52 -11.81 -6.95
CA SER A 236 -13.02 -11.33 -5.64
C SER A 236 -12.09 -11.59 -4.44
N ASP A 237 -10.84 -11.96 -4.72
CA ASP A 237 -9.82 -12.22 -3.72
C ASP A 237 -9.31 -10.94 -3.05
N TRP A 238 -9.39 -9.81 -3.74
CA TRP A 238 -8.89 -8.52 -3.27
C TRP A 238 -9.96 -7.44 -3.35
N MET A 239 -10.01 -6.64 -2.31
CA MET A 239 -10.80 -5.42 -2.23
C MET A 239 -9.85 -4.23 -2.24
N LEU A 240 -10.06 -3.31 -3.16
CA LEU A 240 -9.23 -2.14 -3.36
C LEU A 240 -10.06 -0.87 -3.15
N PHE A 241 -9.59 0.00 -2.27
CA PHE A 241 -10.15 1.32 -2.02
C PHE A 241 -9.26 2.36 -2.66
N SER A 242 -9.77 3.05 -3.68
CA SER A 242 -9.06 4.14 -4.36
C SER A 242 -9.68 5.49 -4.03
N LEU A 243 -8.92 6.56 -4.36
CA LEU A 243 -9.50 7.88 -4.51
C LEU A 243 -10.73 7.80 -5.41
N ALA A 244 -11.80 8.51 -5.04
CA ALA A 244 -12.92 8.70 -5.94
C ALA A 244 -12.38 9.30 -7.25
N GLY A 245 -12.40 8.52 -8.33
CA GLY A 245 -11.98 9.03 -9.62
C GLY A 245 -12.84 10.23 -9.97
N GLU A 246 -12.22 11.36 -10.33
CA GLU A 246 -12.91 12.33 -11.16
C GLU A 246 -13.39 11.54 -12.37
N ALA A 247 -14.69 11.30 -12.46
CA ALA A 247 -15.27 10.45 -13.47
C ALA A 247 -14.86 11.02 -14.84
N LYS A 248 -13.86 10.42 -15.49
CA LYS A 248 -13.64 10.69 -16.90
C LYS A 248 -14.89 10.19 -17.61
N PRO A 249 -15.62 11.06 -18.32
CA PRO A 249 -16.76 10.61 -19.11
C PRO A 249 -16.26 9.51 -20.04
N ARG A 250 -16.88 8.35 -19.97
CA ARG A 250 -16.66 7.29 -20.95
C ARG A 250 -16.99 7.90 -22.31
N ARG A 251 -15.96 8.07 -23.14
CA ARG A 251 -16.14 8.34 -24.57
C ARG A 251 -16.49 7.03 -25.27
#